data_AF-A0A7W3RHX4-F1
#
_entry.id   AF-A0A7W3RHX4-F1
#
_cell.length_a   1.000
_cell.length_b   1.000
_cell.length_c   1.000
_cell.angle_alpha   90.00
_cell.angle_beta   90.00
_cell.angle_gamma   90.00
#
_symmetry.space_group_name_H-M   'P 1'
#
loop_
_entity.id
_entity.type
_entity.pdbx_description
1 polymer ?
#
loop_
_entity_poly.entity_id
_entity_poly.type
_entity_poly.pdbx_seq_one_letter_code
_entity_poly.pdbx_strand_id
1 'polypeptide(L)'
;MEIGKADVNDLKEKEGEFNVYSIDVKNSGAKVYDARVEVYRDEPNSKTKYGLFIAKIPDTQNTFHYQNQPISVQSKTLEVVVTWKEESYRAMKDGEKYPARKFKQIFLFQ
;
A
#
# COMPACT_ATOMS: atom_id res chain seq x y z
N MET A 1 -10.58 -0.06 -1.17
CA MET A 1 -9.33 -0.57 -1.77
C MET A 1 -9.74 -1.63 -2.75
N GLU A 2 -9.16 -1.63 -3.94
CA GLU A 2 -9.47 -2.56 -5.01
C GLU A 2 -8.17 -3.13 -5.59
N ILE A 3 -8.22 -4.38 -6.06
CA ILE A 3 -7.13 -5.04 -6.77
C ILE A 3 -7.70 -5.46 -8.13
N GLY A 4 -7.05 -5.01 -9.21
CA GLY A 4 -7.49 -5.25 -10.58
C GLY A 4 -6.40 -5.88 -11.45
N LYS A 5 -6.74 -6.17 -12.72
CA LYS A 5 -5.74 -6.50 -13.74
C LYS A 5 -4.95 -5.24 -14.12
N ALA A 6 -3.71 -5.40 -14.55
CA ALA A 6 -2.88 -4.27 -14.98
C ALA A 6 -3.49 -3.52 -16.18
N ASP A 7 -3.36 -2.18 -16.17
CA ASP A 7 -3.97 -1.30 -17.17
C ASP A 7 -3.15 -1.21 -18.48
N VAL A 8 -1.84 -1.55 -18.48
CA VAL A 8 -0.95 -1.49 -19.67
C VAL A 8 0.15 -2.58 -19.66
N ASN A 9 0.59 -2.98 -20.86
CA ASN A 9 1.24 -4.25 -21.25
C ASN A 9 2.78 -4.38 -21.04
N ASP A 10 3.40 -3.66 -20.10
CA ASP A 10 4.87 -3.69 -19.96
C ASP A 10 5.41 -4.96 -19.28
N LEU A 11 4.62 -5.55 -18.37
CA LEU A 11 4.92 -6.84 -17.74
C LEU A 11 3.81 -7.82 -18.10
N LYS A 12 4.17 -8.87 -18.86
CA LYS A 12 3.24 -9.96 -19.18
C LYS A 12 3.28 -11.00 -18.09
N GLU A 13 2.10 -11.52 -17.75
CA GLU A 13 1.99 -12.72 -16.91
C GLU A 13 2.75 -13.89 -17.53
N LYS A 14 3.21 -14.78 -16.65
CA LYS A 14 3.87 -16.01 -17.06
C LYS A 14 3.08 -17.16 -16.46
N GLU A 15 2.43 -17.91 -17.35
CA GLU A 15 1.59 -19.04 -16.98
C GLU A 15 2.36 -20.01 -16.07
N GLY A 16 1.74 -20.40 -14.96
CA GLY A 16 2.34 -21.29 -13.96
C GLY A 16 3.37 -20.62 -13.02
N GLU A 17 3.73 -19.36 -13.25
CA GLU A 17 4.72 -18.65 -12.42
C GLU A 17 4.12 -17.46 -11.69
N PHE A 18 3.59 -16.45 -12.41
CA PHE A 18 3.00 -15.27 -11.79
C PHE A 18 1.92 -14.63 -12.67
N ASN A 19 0.95 -14.03 -11.99
CA ASN A 19 -0.02 -13.12 -12.59
C ASN A 19 0.41 -11.68 -12.33
N VAL A 20 -0.11 -10.73 -13.13
CA VAL A 20 0.21 -9.31 -13.00
C VAL A 20 -1.02 -8.53 -12.56
N TYR A 21 -0.89 -7.78 -11.46
CA TYR A 21 -1.98 -7.01 -10.87
C TYR A 21 -1.67 -5.51 -10.76
N SER A 22 -2.74 -4.74 -10.64
CA SER A 22 -2.74 -3.35 -10.20
C SER A 22 -3.35 -3.22 -8.80
N ILE A 23 -2.90 -2.21 -8.06
CA ILE A 23 -3.36 -1.91 -6.71
C ILE A 23 -3.78 -0.44 -6.65
N ASP A 24 -5.05 -0.24 -6.28
CA ASP A 24 -5.67 1.07 -6.15
C ASP A 24 -6.01 1.37 -4.68
N VAL A 25 -5.39 2.43 -4.17
CA VAL A 25 -5.63 2.95 -2.83
C VAL A 25 -6.28 4.32 -2.94
N LYS A 26 -7.47 4.46 -2.35
CA LYS A 26 -8.23 5.71 -2.33
C LYS A 26 -8.57 6.09 -0.90
N ASN A 27 -8.17 7.29 -0.50
CA ASN A 27 -8.71 7.95 0.67
C ASN A 27 -10.15 8.41 0.39
N SER A 28 -11.11 7.84 1.12
CA SER A 28 -12.54 8.21 1.03
C SER A 28 -13.01 9.03 2.23
N GLY A 29 -12.10 9.36 3.16
CA GLY A 29 -12.39 10.14 4.35
C GLY A 29 -11.87 11.57 4.27
N ALA A 30 -11.59 12.15 5.43
CA ALA A 30 -10.99 13.48 5.54
C ALA A 30 -9.54 13.50 5.01
N LYS A 31 -8.98 14.71 4.86
CA LYS A 31 -7.58 14.89 4.50
C LYS A 31 -6.67 14.22 5.54
N VAL A 32 -5.66 13.52 5.06
CA VAL A 32 -4.63 12.88 5.88
C VAL A 32 -3.24 13.37 5.44
N TYR A 33 -2.25 13.13 6.28
CA TYR A 33 -0.87 13.56 6.09
C TYR A 33 0.08 12.37 6.22
N ASP A 34 1.23 12.45 5.55
CA ASP A 34 2.29 11.43 5.60
C ASP A 34 1.75 10.02 5.31
N ALA A 35 0.80 9.93 4.37
CA ALA A 35 0.23 8.65 3.98
C ALA A 35 1.28 7.77 3.29
N ARG A 36 1.33 6.50 3.67
CA ARG A 36 2.26 5.50 3.13
C ARG A 36 1.56 4.17 2.95
N VAL A 37 1.83 3.53 1.81
CA VAL A 37 1.32 2.20 1.44
C VAL A 37 2.51 1.26 1.30
N GLU A 38 2.42 0.09 1.91
CA GLU A 38 3.40 -0.99 1.82
C GLU A 38 2.67 -2.26 1.43
N VAL A 39 3.16 -2.95 0.42
CA VAL A 39 2.53 -4.17 -0.09
C VAL A 39 3.51 -5.32 -0.02
N TYR A 40 3.04 -6.42 0.54
CA TYR A 40 3.80 -7.63 0.72
C TYR A 40 3.02 -8.84 0.25
N ARG A 41 3.71 -9.84 -0.29
CA ARG A 41 3.14 -11.18 -0.53
C ARG A 41 3.92 -12.23 0.25
N ASP A 42 3.28 -13.35 0.56
CA ASP A 42 4.01 -14.54 1.00
C ASP A 42 4.81 -15.15 -0.17
N GLU A 43 5.90 -15.81 0.17
CA GLU A 43 6.77 -16.50 -0.79
C GLU A 43 6.86 -17.98 -0.40
N PRO A 44 6.71 -18.91 -1.37
CA PRO A 44 6.87 -20.33 -1.12
C PRO A 44 8.21 -20.63 -0.45
N ASN A 45 8.19 -21.52 0.54
CA ASN A 45 9.38 -21.93 1.30
C ASN A 45 10.06 -20.80 2.09
N SER A 46 9.40 -19.65 2.28
CA SER A 46 9.90 -18.56 3.12
C SER A 46 9.05 -18.37 4.38
N LYS A 47 9.70 -17.97 5.47
CA LYS A 47 9.03 -17.48 6.69
C LYS A 47 8.85 -15.95 6.68
N THR A 48 9.47 -15.26 5.72
CA THR A 48 9.38 -13.81 5.54
C THR A 48 8.48 -13.47 4.35
N LYS A 49 7.84 -12.31 4.42
CA LYS A 49 7.08 -11.78 3.28
C LYS A 49 8.01 -11.06 2.30
N TYR A 50 7.70 -11.15 1.02
CA TYR A 50 8.37 -10.41 -0.03
C TYR A 50 7.71 -9.04 -0.22
N GLY A 51 8.50 -7.96 -0.19
CA GLY A 51 8.01 -6.61 -0.45
C GLY A 51 7.85 -6.35 -1.93
N LEU A 52 6.62 -6.05 -2.36
CA LEU A 52 6.33 -5.67 -3.74
C LEU A 52 6.68 -4.20 -3.97
N PHE A 53 6.15 -3.32 -3.11
CA PHE A 53 6.52 -1.90 -3.13
C PHE A 53 6.23 -1.21 -1.81
N ILE A 54 6.85 -0.03 -1.67
CA ILE A 54 6.64 0.90 -0.57
C ILE A 54 6.55 2.29 -1.20
N ALA A 55 5.44 3.00 -0.99
CA ALA A 55 5.22 4.32 -1.57
C ALA A 55 4.68 5.30 -0.53
N LYS A 56 5.20 6.54 -0.56
CA LYS A 56 4.58 7.68 0.12
C LYS A 56 3.55 8.29 -0.83
N ILE A 57 2.33 8.50 -0.34
CA ILE A 57 1.30 9.22 -1.09
C ILE A 57 1.49 10.72 -0.80
N PRO A 58 1.69 11.57 -1.81
CA PRO A 58 1.71 13.02 -1.64
C PRO A 58 0.44 13.52 -0.95
N ASP A 59 0.56 14.44 -0.01
CA ASP A 59 -0.60 15.00 0.73
C ASP A 59 -1.61 15.76 -0.17
N THR A 60 -1.25 16.00 -1.42
CA THR A 60 -2.10 16.59 -2.47
C THR A 60 -2.92 15.54 -3.24
N GLN A 61 -2.63 14.26 -3.05
CA GLN A 61 -3.29 13.15 -3.74
C GLN A 61 -4.14 12.33 -2.78
N ASN A 62 -5.38 12.06 -3.19
CA ASN A 62 -6.30 11.18 -2.46
C ASN A 62 -6.35 9.77 -3.04
N THR A 63 -5.73 9.55 -4.19
CA THR A 63 -5.68 8.27 -4.89
C THR A 63 -4.24 7.93 -5.24
N PHE A 64 -3.91 6.67 -5.09
CA PHE A 64 -2.61 6.10 -5.45
C PHE A 64 -2.86 4.83 -6.24
N HIS A 65 -2.28 4.79 -7.44
CA HIS A 65 -2.37 3.67 -8.36
C HIS A 65 -0.97 3.12 -8.60
N TYR A 66 -0.80 1.82 -8.44
CA TYR A 66 0.45 1.13 -8.72
C TYR A 66 0.19 -0.15 -9.50
N GLN A 67 0.80 -0.26 -10.68
CA GLN A 67 0.57 -1.33 -11.64
C GLN A 67 1.79 -2.25 -11.77
N ASN A 68 1.64 -3.30 -12.59
CA ASN A 68 2.72 -4.21 -12.97
C ASN A 68 3.33 -4.97 -11.79
N GLN A 69 2.48 -5.40 -10.84
CA GLN A 69 2.94 -6.17 -9.69
C GLN A 69 2.91 -7.67 -9.99
N PRO A 70 4.07 -8.34 -10.13
CA PRO A 70 4.10 -9.78 -10.31
C PRO A 70 3.79 -10.47 -8.97
N ILE A 71 2.68 -11.19 -8.95
CA ILE A 71 2.27 -12.01 -7.80
C ILE A 71 2.36 -13.46 -8.24
N SER A 72 3.21 -14.23 -7.56
CA SER A 72 3.35 -15.67 -7.82
C SER A 72 2.01 -16.36 -7.68
N VAL A 73 1.73 -17.30 -8.59
CA VAL A 73 0.54 -18.17 -8.50
C VAL A 73 0.55 -19.05 -7.24
N GLN A 74 1.70 -19.15 -6.56
CA GLN A 74 1.87 -19.90 -5.31
C GLN A 74 1.72 -19.02 -4.06
N SER A 75 1.62 -17.68 -4.20
CA SER A 75 1.33 -16.77 -3.09
C SER A 75 -0.12 -16.95 -2.65
N LYS A 76 -0.34 -17.11 -1.34
CA LYS A 76 -1.66 -17.31 -0.71
C LYS A 76 -2.19 -16.05 -0.05
N THR A 77 -1.34 -15.08 0.20
CA THR A 77 -1.69 -13.87 0.94
C THR A 77 -1.01 -12.66 0.35
N LEU A 78 -1.81 -11.63 0.05
CA LEU A 78 -1.34 -10.28 -0.18
C LEU A 78 -1.68 -9.42 1.04
N GLU A 79 -0.69 -8.81 1.65
CA GLU A 79 -0.86 -7.86 2.75
C GLU A 79 -0.59 -6.45 2.26
N VAL A 80 -1.56 -5.56 2.49
CA VAL A 80 -1.42 -4.13 2.24
C VAL A 80 -1.52 -3.37 3.54
N VAL A 81 -0.44 -2.69 3.90
CA VAL A 81 -0.32 -1.87 5.10
C VAL A 81 -0.41 -0.41 4.70
N VAL A 82 -1.44 0.28 5.19
CA VAL A 82 -1.61 1.71 5.00
C VAL A 82 -1.37 2.41 6.33
N THR A 83 -0.52 3.44 6.32
CA THR A 83 -0.29 4.30 7.49
C THR A 83 -0.50 5.75 7.14
N TRP A 84 -1.02 6.55 8.08
CA TRP A 84 -1.28 7.98 7.87
C TRP A 84 -1.33 8.74 9.20
N LYS A 85 -1.40 10.06 9.14
CA LYS A 85 -1.73 10.94 10.26
C LYS A 85 -2.96 11.77 9.90
N GLU A 86 -3.80 12.08 10.88
CA GLU A 86 -4.96 12.97 10.69
C GLU A 86 -4.55 14.45 10.82
N GLU A 87 -3.41 14.71 11.44
CA GLU A 87 -2.81 16.04 11.63
C GLU A 87 -1.34 15.97 11.21
N SER A 88 -0.77 17.06 10.72
CA SER A 88 0.66 17.11 10.39
C SER A 88 1.55 17.17 11.64
N TYR A 89 1.08 17.84 12.70
CA TYR A 89 1.69 17.93 14.03
C TYR A 89 0.62 18.28 15.07
N ARG A 90 0.92 18.03 16.35
CA ARG A 90 0.12 18.52 17.49
C ARG A 90 0.73 19.80 18.04
N ALA A 91 -0.08 20.83 18.24
CA ALA A 91 0.33 22.07 18.90
C ALA A 91 0.01 21.99 20.40
N MET A 92 1.00 22.27 21.25
CA MET A 92 0.82 22.40 22.70
C MET A 92 0.45 23.85 23.07
N LYS A 93 0.03 24.07 24.33
CA LYS A 93 -0.41 25.40 24.81
C LYS A 93 0.68 26.47 24.72
N ASP A 94 1.95 26.05 24.73
CA ASP A 94 3.16 26.87 24.61
C ASP A 94 3.59 27.12 23.15
N GLY A 95 2.88 26.55 22.17
CA GLY A 95 3.20 26.66 20.75
C GLY A 95 4.23 25.64 20.24
N GLU A 96 4.74 24.74 21.09
CA GLU A 96 5.63 23.68 20.66
C GLU A 96 4.90 22.65 19.78
N LYS A 97 5.61 22.15 18.76
CA LYS A 97 5.10 21.17 17.79
C LYS A 97 5.60 19.78 18.14
N TYR A 98 4.66 18.86 18.33
CA TYR A 98 4.95 17.46 18.60
C TYR A 98 4.50 16.56 17.45
N PRO A 99 5.11 15.38 17.27
CA PRO A 99 4.67 14.40 16.28
C PRO A 99 3.18 14.07 16.47
N ALA A 100 2.39 14.23 15.41
CA ALA A 100 1.00 13.81 15.41
C ALA A 100 0.87 12.29 15.49
N ARG A 101 -0.30 11.83 15.97
CA ARG A 101 -0.64 10.41 16.06
C ARG A 101 -0.56 9.77 14.66
N LYS A 102 0.16 8.65 14.58
CA LYS A 102 0.21 7.80 13.39
C LYS A 102 -0.79 6.66 13.53
N PHE A 103 -1.60 6.46 12.49
CA PHE A 103 -2.56 5.38 12.36
C PHE A 103 -2.05 4.32 11.38
N LYS A 104 -2.56 3.10 11.50
CA LYS A 104 -2.23 1.96 10.65
C LYS A 104 -3.49 1.14 10.40
N GLN A 105 -3.70 0.74 9.16
CA GLN A 105 -4.69 -0.24 8.75
C GLN A 105 -4.01 -1.31 7.89
N ILE A 106 -4.45 -2.56 8.05
CA ILE A 106 -3.93 -3.71 7.32
C ILE A 106 -5.10 -4.34 6.57
N PHE A 107 -4.91 -4.57 5.28
CA PHE A 107 -5.81 -5.33 4.42
C PHE A 107 -5.13 -6.64 4.03
N LEU A 108 -5.83 -7.76 4.20
CA LEU A 108 -5.35 -9.08 3.83
C LEU A 108 -6.26 -9.64 2.75
N PHE A 109 -5.67 -10.08 1.64
CA PHE A 109 -6.35 -10.73 0.54
C PHE A 109 -5.85 -12.17 0.45
N GLN A 110 -6.79 -13.11 0.27
CA GLN A 110 -6.58 -14.56 0.23
C GLN A 110 -7.20 -15.14 -1.03
#